data_AF-A0A812BXG7-F1
#
_entry.id   AF-A0A812BXG7-F1
#
_cell.length_a   1.000
_cell.length_b   1.000
_cell.length_c   1.000
_cell.angle_alpha   90.00
_cell.angle_beta   90.00
_cell.angle_gamma   90.00
#
_symmetry.space_group_name_H-M   'P 1'
#
loop_
_entity.id
_entity.type
_entity.pdbx_description
1 polymer ?
#
loop_
_entity_poly.entity_id
_entity_poly.type
_entity_poly.pdbx_seq_one_letter_code
_entity_poly.pdbx_strand_id
1 'polypeptide(L)'
;MYVGGYKSLRLLQIARPDFVHPADARKLIIAMNETLIPNKTTTYWCKDFELPKYNQKMQIVKYFIHSVFSLLLGVIDSSGFEMILIPARRKFDGAIIEIGQIPFDPLFRFTQMIPPYQPDFKSNSICLSSCIYDGDDLKVECTYNSMARSKFTWGGLSTSDEMCLAYVMYYPKMRTTNCLSAIGVVDTKWREYSLNTSNLLQFKNQEIAKKFEQTVNGLGNNSSLLTYCSDGINVTSKAGFTFSIHFYIRLHDLILVELLCWGI
;
A
#
# COMPACT_ATOMS: atom_id res chain seq x y z
N MET A 1 37.96 5.27 16.12
CA MET A 1 36.58 4.79 16.40
C MET A 1 36.01 4.34 15.06
N TYR A 2 35.84 3.04 14.83
CA TYR A 2 35.19 2.55 13.61
C TYR A 2 33.68 2.64 13.81
N VAL A 3 33.01 3.46 13.00
CA VAL A 3 31.55 3.46 12.93
C VAL A 3 31.16 2.29 12.03
N GLY A 4 30.66 1.21 12.62
CA GLY A 4 30.12 0.09 11.85
C GLY A 4 28.85 0.52 11.12
N GLY A 5 28.78 0.26 9.82
CA GLY A 5 27.59 0.46 8.99
C GLY A 5 26.94 -0.87 8.61
N TYR A 6 25.63 -0.85 8.34
CA TYR A 6 24.89 -2.00 7.81
C TYR A 6 24.31 -1.65 6.43
N LYS A 7 24.19 -2.65 5.56
CA LYS A 7 23.52 -2.54 4.25
C LYS A 7 22.68 -3.79 4.01
N SER A 8 21.40 -3.59 3.73
CA SER A 8 20.51 -4.69 3.34
C SER A 8 20.89 -5.23 1.97
N LEU A 9 20.99 -6.55 1.86
CA LEU A 9 21.27 -7.26 0.60
C LEU A 9 20.27 -8.38 0.41
N ARG A 10 19.81 -8.58 -0.83
CA ARG A 10 19.02 -9.76 -1.20
C ARG A 10 19.99 -10.86 -1.63
N LEU A 11 20.31 -11.77 -0.71
CA LEU A 11 21.27 -12.84 -0.95
C LEU A 11 20.78 -13.86 -1.99
N LEU A 12 19.48 -14.16 -1.97
CA LEU A 12 18.84 -15.07 -2.91
C LEU A 12 18.12 -14.27 -4.00
N GLN A 13 18.85 -14.03 -5.09
CA GLN A 13 18.32 -13.41 -6.30
C GLN A 13 18.10 -14.47 -7.37
N ILE A 14 16.90 -14.49 -7.93
CA ILE A 14 16.64 -15.26 -9.14
C ILE A 14 17.32 -14.51 -10.28
N ALA A 15 18.38 -15.09 -10.84
CA ALA A 15 19.01 -14.57 -12.04
C ALA A 15 17.97 -14.59 -13.17
N ARG A 16 17.54 -13.41 -13.60
CA ARG A 16 16.69 -13.24 -14.77
C ARG A 16 17.53 -12.61 -15.86
N PRO A 17 17.39 -13.04 -17.13
CA PRO A 17 18.06 -12.37 -18.22
C PRO A 17 17.62 -10.90 -18.27
N ASP A 18 18.54 -10.02 -18.62
CA ASP A 18 18.20 -8.62 -18.83
C ASP A 18 17.14 -8.50 -19.92
N PHE A 19 16.10 -7.71 -19.63
CA PHE A 19 15.05 -7.46 -20.60
C PHE A 19 15.62 -6.65 -21.77
N VAL A 20 15.76 -7.29 -22.93
CA VAL A 20 16.14 -6.61 -24.16
C VAL A 20 14.94 -5.83 -24.68
N HIS A 21 15.10 -4.52 -24.77
CA HIS A 21 14.05 -3.63 -25.26
C HIS A 21 13.80 -3.86 -26.76
N PRO A 22 12.55 -4.10 -27.18
CA PRO A 22 12.19 -4.10 -28.60
C PRO A 22 12.53 -2.77 -29.26
N ALA A 23 12.85 -2.78 -30.56
CA ALA A 23 13.18 -1.57 -31.31
C ALA A 23 12.02 -0.55 -31.39
N ASP A 24 10.78 -1.02 -31.27
CA ASP A 24 9.56 -0.22 -31.25
C ASP A 24 9.14 0.23 -29.84
N ALA A 25 9.96 -0.02 -28.82
CA ALA A 25 9.72 0.47 -27.47
C ALA A 25 9.66 2.01 -27.44
N ARG A 26 8.86 2.55 -26.52
CA ARG A 26 8.69 3.97 -26.26
C ARG A 26 8.95 4.24 -24.79
N LYS A 27 9.57 5.38 -24.51
CA LYS A 27 9.83 5.85 -23.15
C LYS A 27 8.80 6.93 -22.79
N LEU A 28 8.18 6.80 -21.63
CA LEU A 28 7.30 7.79 -21.05
C LEU A 28 7.86 8.18 -19.68
N ILE A 29 8.10 9.46 -19.47
CA ILE A 29 8.57 10.00 -18.20
C ILE A 29 7.42 10.79 -17.60
N ILE A 30 7.12 10.50 -16.34
CA ILE A 30 6.18 11.27 -15.53
C ILE A 30 6.93 11.70 -14.28
N ALA A 31 7.23 12.98 -14.18
CA ALA A 31 8.04 13.53 -13.10
C ALA A 31 7.48 14.86 -12.61
N MET A 32 7.70 15.13 -11.34
CA MET A 32 7.45 16.45 -10.77
C MET A 32 8.37 17.48 -11.43
N ASN A 33 7.90 18.72 -11.44
CA ASN A 33 8.65 19.83 -12.02
C ASN A 33 9.03 20.79 -10.89
N GLU A 34 10.24 20.66 -10.36
CA GLU A 34 10.82 21.53 -9.32
C GLU A 34 9.81 21.88 -8.21
N THR A 35 9.15 20.85 -7.69
CA THR A 35 8.06 21.04 -6.74
C THR A 35 8.61 21.31 -5.36
N LEU A 36 8.24 22.46 -4.78
CA LEU A 36 8.61 22.81 -3.41
C LEU A 36 7.80 21.98 -2.42
N ILE A 37 8.49 21.17 -1.62
CA ILE A 37 7.84 20.34 -0.60
C ILE A 37 7.62 21.16 0.67
N PRO A 38 6.38 21.22 1.20
CA PRO A 38 6.10 21.82 2.48
C PRO A 38 6.94 21.22 3.61
N ASN A 39 7.38 22.06 4.55
CA ASN A 39 8.05 21.61 5.76
C ASN A 39 7.02 21.02 6.76
N LYS A 40 6.52 19.83 6.45
CA LYS A 40 5.64 19.03 7.30
C LYS A 40 6.27 17.65 7.53
N THR A 41 5.98 17.04 8.67
CA THR A 41 6.51 15.71 9.05
C THR A 41 6.12 14.59 8.09
N THR A 42 5.00 14.74 7.38
CA THR A 42 4.55 13.83 6.34
C THR A 42 3.85 14.66 5.27
N THR A 43 4.28 14.52 4.02
CA THR A 43 3.66 15.19 2.88
C THR A 43 3.30 14.18 1.81
N TYR A 44 2.02 14.08 1.47
CA TYR A 44 1.59 13.43 0.25
C TYR A 44 1.40 14.46 -0.84
N TRP A 45 2.19 14.38 -1.91
CA TRP A 45 2.10 15.32 -3.02
C TRP A 45 1.55 14.66 -4.27
N CYS A 46 0.48 15.23 -4.84
CA CYS A 46 -0.24 14.65 -5.96
C CYS A 46 -0.35 15.62 -7.14
N LYS A 47 -0.12 15.11 -8.35
CA LYS A 47 -0.24 15.88 -9.60
C LYS A 47 -0.78 14.99 -10.71
N ASP A 48 -1.64 15.57 -11.54
CA ASP A 48 -2.17 14.92 -12.73
C ASP A 48 -1.25 15.16 -13.94
N PHE A 49 -1.17 14.15 -14.81
CA PHE A 49 -0.36 14.21 -16.02
C PHE A 49 -1.17 13.76 -17.22
N GLU A 50 -1.07 14.52 -18.31
CA GLU A 50 -1.66 14.15 -19.58
C GLU A 50 -0.77 13.10 -20.27
N LEU A 51 -1.39 12.00 -20.70
CA LEU A 51 -0.66 10.96 -21.43
C LEU A 51 -0.59 11.28 -22.93
N PRO A 52 0.54 10.94 -23.59
CA PRO A 52 0.61 11.01 -25.04
C PRO A 52 -0.43 10.08 -25.68
N LYS A 53 -1.09 10.58 -26.72
CA LYS A 53 -2.03 9.79 -27.52
C LYS A 53 -1.26 8.82 -28.40
N TYR A 54 -1.65 7.54 -28.35
CA TYR A 54 -1.11 6.49 -29.22
C TYR A 54 -2.23 5.95 -30.11
N ASN A 55 -1.90 5.58 -31.35
CA ASN A 55 -2.85 5.04 -32.31
C ASN A 55 -3.27 3.59 -32.01
N GLN A 56 -2.70 2.98 -30.97
CA GLN A 56 -2.95 1.60 -30.56
C GLN A 56 -2.70 1.42 -29.07
N LYS A 57 -3.20 0.30 -28.51
CA LYS A 57 -2.94 -0.07 -27.11
C LYS A 57 -1.45 -0.36 -26.89
N MET A 58 -0.86 0.33 -25.92
CA MET A 58 0.49 0.12 -25.43
C MET A 58 0.48 -0.70 -24.12
N GLN A 59 1.49 -1.54 -23.91
CA GLN A 59 1.73 -2.27 -22.65
C GLN A 59 3.00 -1.76 -21.98
N ILE A 60 2.94 -1.49 -20.67
CA ILE A 60 4.13 -1.20 -19.86
C ILE A 60 4.85 -2.52 -19.58
N VAL A 61 6.14 -2.57 -19.86
CA VAL A 61 6.97 -3.78 -19.68
C VAL A 61 8.10 -3.61 -18.67
N LYS A 62 8.41 -2.37 -18.33
CA LYS A 62 9.41 -1.99 -17.33
C LYS A 62 9.07 -0.61 -16.81
N TYR A 63 9.34 -0.38 -15.53
CA TYR A 63 9.30 0.93 -14.94
C TYR A 63 10.52 1.15 -14.04
N PHE A 64 10.89 2.41 -13.86
CA PHE A 64 11.93 2.87 -12.95
C PHE A 64 11.39 4.00 -12.11
N ILE A 65 11.82 4.08 -10.87
CA ILE A 65 11.54 5.20 -9.98
C ILE A 65 12.82 6.02 -9.88
N HIS A 66 12.70 7.31 -10.12
CA HIS A 66 13.78 8.28 -10.01
C HIS A 66 13.47 9.21 -8.83
N SER A 67 14.36 9.26 -7.84
CA SER A 67 14.23 10.14 -6.68
C SER A 67 15.28 11.24 -6.72
N VAL A 68 14.86 12.51 -6.82
CA VAL A 68 15.75 13.67 -6.97
C VAL A 68 15.30 14.79 -6.02
N PHE A 69 16.10 15.03 -4.98
CA PHE A 69 15.89 16.08 -3.98
C PHE A 69 17.05 17.07 -3.97
N SER A 70 16.75 18.36 -3.93
CA SER A 70 17.73 19.44 -3.73
C SER A 70 17.40 20.22 -2.47
N LEU A 71 18.43 20.65 -1.72
CA LEU A 71 18.31 21.40 -0.45
C LEU A 71 18.66 22.89 -0.59
N LEU A 72 19.01 23.37 -1.78
CA LEU A 72 19.60 24.70 -1.97
C LEU A 72 18.66 25.86 -1.54
N LEU A 73 17.34 25.65 -1.50
CA LEU A 73 16.31 26.66 -1.15
C LEU A 73 15.06 26.03 -0.48
N GLY A 74 15.25 25.00 0.35
CA GLY A 74 14.18 24.08 0.80
C GLY A 74 14.23 22.78 -0.01
N VAL A 75 13.40 21.79 0.35
CA VAL A 75 13.39 20.50 -0.36
C VAL A 75 12.62 20.66 -1.67
N ILE A 76 13.35 20.73 -2.78
CA ILE A 76 12.79 20.76 -4.13
C ILE A 76 12.82 19.33 -4.68
N ASP A 77 11.67 18.86 -5.15
CA ASP A 77 11.49 17.54 -5.73
C ASP A 77 11.32 17.60 -7.25
N SER A 78 12.03 16.72 -7.95
CA SER A 78 11.79 16.40 -9.37
C SER A 78 11.74 14.90 -9.57
N SER A 79 11.27 14.19 -8.55
CA SER A 79 11.13 12.74 -8.57
C SER A 79 10.00 12.34 -9.51
N GLY A 80 10.04 11.08 -9.95
CA GLY A 80 9.09 10.58 -10.91
C GLY A 80 9.31 9.12 -11.25
N PHE A 81 8.58 8.67 -12.27
CA PHE A 81 8.79 7.37 -12.86
C PHE A 81 9.04 7.47 -14.35
N GLU A 82 9.81 6.50 -14.81
CA GLU A 82 10.04 6.22 -16.21
C GLU A 82 9.41 4.89 -16.54
N MET A 83 8.62 4.83 -17.59
CA MET A 83 7.99 3.62 -18.08
C MET A 83 8.46 3.32 -19.50
N ILE A 84 8.73 2.05 -19.75
CA ILE A 84 8.99 1.52 -21.08
C ILE A 84 7.73 0.84 -21.59
N LEU A 85 7.21 1.36 -22.69
CA LEU A 85 5.99 0.89 -23.35
C LEU A 85 6.33 0.20 -24.66
N ILE A 86 5.58 -0.85 -25.00
CA ILE A 86 5.64 -1.51 -26.30
C ILE A 86 4.23 -1.61 -26.91
N PRO A 87 4.09 -1.68 -28.23
CA PRO A 87 2.85 -2.14 -28.86
C PRO A 87 2.40 -3.47 -28.27
N ALA A 88 1.13 -3.60 -27.90
CA ALA A 88 0.63 -4.81 -27.24
C ALA A 88 0.84 -6.07 -28.10
N ARG A 89 1.74 -6.97 -27.67
CA ARG A 89 2.04 -8.28 -28.30
C ARG A 89 2.36 -9.38 -27.27
N ARG A 90 1.66 -9.41 -26.13
CA ARG A 90 1.86 -10.45 -25.11
C ARG A 90 0.62 -11.32 -24.95
N LYS A 91 0.84 -12.59 -24.58
CA LYS A 91 -0.21 -13.60 -24.41
C LYS A 91 -1.22 -13.21 -23.32
N PHE A 92 -0.78 -12.55 -22.26
CA PHE A 92 -1.61 -12.13 -21.14
C PHE A 92 -1.36 -10.67 -20.76
N ASP A 93 -2.41 -9.99 -20.32
CA ASP A 93 -2.28 -8.71 -19.63
C ASP A 93 -1.83 -8.96 -18.18
N GLY A 94 -0.78 -8.26 -17.75
CA GLY A 94 -0.34 -8.24 -16.36
C GLY A 94 -1.06 -7.16 -15.56
N ALA A 95 -1.20 -7.39 -14.26
CA ALA A 95 -1.80 -6.45 -13.33
C ALA A 95 -1.10 -6.48 -11.97
N ILE A 96 -1.41 -5.50 -11.12
CA ILE A 96 -1.02 -5.44 -9.72
C ILE A 96 -2.29 -5.54 -8.90
N ILE A 97 -2.29 -6.37 -7.86
CA ILE A 97 -3.33 -6.40 -6.83
C ILE A 97 -2.72 -5.94 -5.50
N GLU A 98 -3.40 -5.02 -4.84
CA GLU A 98 -3.11 -4.64 -3.46
C GLU A 98 -3.85 -5.60 -2.54
N ILE A 99 -3.11 -6.27 -1.66
CA ILE A 99 -3.65 -7.16 -0.63
C ILE A 99 -3.14 -6.74 0.74
N GLY A 100 -3.96 -6.84 1.77
CA GLY A 100 -3.52 -6.39 3.10
C GLY A 100 -4.66 -6.01 4.03
N GLN A 101 -4.33 -5.23 5.06
CA GLN A 101 -5.29 -4.63 5.95
C GLN A 101 -5.74 -3.27 5.43
N ILE A 102 -6.99 -2.88 5.67
CA ILE A 102 -7.44 -1.51 5.38
C ILE A 102 -6.68 -0.56 6.31
N PRO A 103 -5.80 0.32 5.79
CA PRO A 103 -4.95 1.13 6.64
C PRO A 103 -5.69 2.32 7.24
N PHE A 104 -6.74 2.83 6.57
CA PHE A 104 -7.54 3.95 7.06
C PHE A 104 -8.97 3.84 6.54
N ASP A 105 -9.95 3.94 7.44
CA ASP A 105 -11.36 4.09 7.11
C ASP A 105 -11.91 5.35 7.82
N PRO A 106 -12.52 6.32 7.10
CA PRO A 106 -13.05 7.54 7.69
C PRO A 106 -14.17 7.32 8.72
N LEU A 107 -14.95 6.24 8.54
CA LEU A 107 -16.04 5.83 9.42
C LEU A 107 -15.53 4.92 10.56
N PHE A 108 -14.49 4.12 10.28
CA PHE A 108 -13.95 3.12 11.21
C PHE A 108 -12.43 3.28 11.35
N ARG A 109 -11.97 4.27 12.12
CA ARG A 109 -10.54 4.55 12.39
C ARG A 109 -9.72 3.43 13.06
N PHE A 110 -10.31 2.26 13.28
CA PHE A 110 -9.77 1.19 14.12
C PHE A 110 -9.54 -0.13 13.36
N THR A 111 -9.38 -0.06 12.03
CA THR A 111 -9.20 -1.25 11.17
C THR A 111 -7.86 -1.96 11.39
N GLN A 112 -6.82 -1.23 11.80
CA GLN A 112 -5.50 -1.77 12.17
C GLN A 112 -5.02 -1.13 13.48
N MET A 113 -4.60 -1.96 14.42
CA MET A 113 -4.18 -1.56 15.77
C MET A 113 -2.98 -2.36 16.24
N ILE A 114 -1.95 -1.67 16.72
CA ILE A 114 -0.75 -2.29 17.28
C ILE A 114 -0.58 -1.76 18.71
N PRO A 115 -0.63 -2.64 19.74
CA PRO A 115 -0.46 -2.22 21.12
C PRO A 115 1.01 -1.84 21.39
N PRO A 116 1.28 -0.97 22.38
CA PRO A 116 2.63 -0.65 22.78
C PRO A 116 3.32 -1.84 23.47
N TYR A 117 4.65 -1.76 23.60
CA TYR A 117 5.47 -2.69 24.38
C TYR A 117 5.53 -4.13 23.85
N GLN A 118 5.33 -4.34 22.55
CA GLN A 118 5.43 -5.67 21.94
C GLN A 118 6.73 -5.83 21.14
N PRO A 119 7.48 -6.93 21.33
CA PRO A 119 8.68 -7.21 20.54
C PRO A 119 8.37 -7.82 19.16
N ASP A 120 7.28 -8.58 19.06
CA ASP A 120 6.84 -9.32 17.86
C ASP A 120 5.31 -9.45 17.86
N PHE A 121 4.62 -8.37 17.52
CA PHE A 121 3.16 -8.35 17.39
C PHE A 121 2.74 -8.65 15.96
N LYS A 122 1.82 -9.59 15.77
CA LYS A 122 1.39 -10.04 14.44
C LYS A 122 0.03 -9.48 14.06
N SER A 123 -0.06 -8.87 12.89
CA SER A 123 -1.34 -8.56 12.24
C SER A 123 -1.52 -9.39 10.98
N ASN A 124 -2.74 -9.88 10.79
CA ASN A 124 -3.12 -10.73 9.68
C ASN A 124 -4.19 -10.08 8.82
N SER A 125 -4.12 -10.37 7.54
CA SER A 125 -5.11 -10.00 6.55
C SER A 125 -5.44 -11.21 5.68
N ILE A 126 -6.67 -11.26 5.18
CA ILE A 126 -7.13 -12.34 4.30
C ILE A 126 -7.85 -11.77 3.07
N CYS A 127 -7.41 -12.24 1.91
CA CYS A 127 -8.09 -12.05 0.64
C CYS A 127 -8.71 -13.39 0.25
N LEU A 128 -10.02 -13.50 0.40
CA LEU A 128 -10.77 -14.71 0.11
C LEU A 128 -10.84 -14.98 -1.39
N SER A 129 -10.93 -16.27 -1.73
CA SER A 129 -11.18 -16.80 -3.07
C SER A 129 -12.40 -16.21 -3.78
N SER A 130 -13.37 -15.65 -3.06
CA SER A 130 -14.46 -14.89 -3.70
C SER A 130 -13.98 -13.65 -4.48
N CYS A 131 -12.76 -13.20 -4.22
CA CYS A 131 -12.16 -12.00 -4.80
C CYS A 131 -11.03 -12.28 -5.79
N ILE A 132 -10.56 -13.52 -5.86
CA ILE A 132 -9.49 -13.94 -6.77
C ILE A 132 -9.94 -15.16 -7.57
N TYR A 133 -9.48 -15.27 -8.80
CA TYR A 133 -10.11 -16.17 -9.78
C TYR A 133 -9.84 -17.67 -9.60
N ASP A 134 -9.12 -18.10 -8.55
CA ASP A 134 -8.57 -19.47 -8.49
C ASP A 134 -8.90 -20.26 -7.22
N GLY A 135 -9.93 -19.90 -6.45
CA GLY A 135 -10.37 -20.73 -5.31
C GLY A 135 -9.41 -20.74 -4.10
N ASP A 136 -8.20 -20.21 -4.25
CA ASP A 136 -7.23 -20.01 -3.18
C ASP A 136 -7.55 -18.77 -2.34
N ASP A 137 -7.10 -18.77 -1.09
CA ASP A 137 -7.12 -17.60 -0.22
C ASP A 137 -5.69 -17.06 -0.07
N LEU A 138 -5.50 -15.74 -0.20
CA LEU A 138 -4.20 -15.11 0.06
C LEU A 138 -4.19 -14.54 1.47
N LYS A 139 -3.13 -14.85 2.23
CA LYS A 139 -2.92 -14.31 3.58
C LYS A 139 -1.71 -13.39 3.60
N VAL A 140 -1.86 -12.21 4.16
CA VAL A 140 -0.74 -11.31 4.50
C VAL A 140 -0.55 -11.33 6.01
N GLU A 141 0.69 -11.49 6.47
CA GLU A 141 1.08 -11.43 7.88
C GLU A 141 2.19 -10.38 8.01
N CYS A 142 1.98 -9.42 8.91
CA CYS A 142 2.96 -8.39 9.25
C CYS A 142 3.38 -8.54 10.72
N THR A 143 4.68 -8.45 10.98
CA THR A 143 5.25 -8.47 12.33
C THR A 143 5.77 -7.08 12.67
N TYR A 144 5.39 -6.58 13.85
CA TYR A 144 5.75 -5.26 14.35
C TYR A 144 6.53 -5.33 15.66
N ASN A 145 7.49 -4.42 15.81
CA ASN A 145 8.14 -4.14 17.08
C ASN A 145 7.71 -2.76 17.59
N SER A 146 6.92 -2.76 18.66
CA SER A 146 6.38 -1.56 19.31
C SER A 146 6.97 -1.34 20.71
N MET A 147 8.12 -1.95 21.02
CA MET A 147 8.79 -1.83 22.33
C MET A 147 9.08 -0.37 22.71
N ALA A 148 9.42 0.45 21.72
CA ALA A 148 9.73 1.87 21.90
C ALA A 148 8.48 2.78 21.98
N ARG A 149 7.28 2.25 21.73
CA ARG A 149 6.04 3.03 21.72
C ARG A 149 5.34 2.92 23.07
N SER A 150 4.80 4.03 23.56
CA SER A 150 4.04 4.10 24.83
C SER A 150 2.52 4.24 24.63
N LYS A 151 2.08 4.38 23.37
CA LYS A 151 0.68 4.48 22.95
C LYS A 151 0.42 3.46 21.85
N PHE A 152 -0.86 3.21 21.57
CA PHE A 152 -1.25 2.47 20.37
C PHE A 152 -0.70 3.14 19.11
N THR A 153 -0.20 2.31 18.20
CA THR A 153 0.07 2.70 16.81
C THR A 153 -1.11 2.25 15.97
N TRP A 154 -1.64 3.17 15.17
CA TRP A 154 -2.81 2.95 14.33
C TRP A 154 -2.40 2.67 12.90
N GLY A 155 -3.30 2.03 12.16
CA GLY A 155 -3.27 2.09 10.70
C GLY A 155 -3.41 3.54 10.23
N GLY A 156 -2.61 3.96 9.25
CA GLY A 156 -2.76 5.29 8.67
C GLY A 156 -1.67 5.68 7.69
N LEU A 157 -1.78 6.91 7.17
CA LEU A 157 -0.86 7.47 6.18
C LEU A 157 0.30 8.26 6.83
N SER A 158 0.26 8.54 8.15
CA SER A 158 1.33 9.33 8.79
C SER A 158 2.61 8.50 8.96
N THR A 159 3.77 9.15 9.05
CA THR A 159 5.04 8.50 9.44
C THR A 159 5.01 7.92 10.86
N SER A 160 4.05 8.36 11.69
CA SER A 160 3.82 7.81 13.02
C SER A 160 2.96 6.54 13.03
N ASP A 161 2.24 6.30 11.94
CA ASP A 161 1.26 5.23 11.76
C ASP A 161 1.92 4.02 11.09
N GLU A 162 1.18 2.93 10.93
CA GLU A 162 1.63 1.72 10.27
C GLU A 162 0.68 1.28 9.17
N MET A 163 1.16 0.40 8.29
CA MET A 163 0.34 -0.28 7.28
C MET A 163 0.75 -1.75 7.20
N CYS A 164 -0.19 -2.61 6.81
CA CYS A 164 0.10 -4.00 6.47
C CYS A 164 -0.41 -4.29 5.06
N LEU A 165 0.42 -4.05 4.04
CA LEU A 165 0.06 -4.16 2.63
C LEU A 165 1.13 -4.92 1.84
N ALA A 166 0.70 -5.66 0.82
CA ALA A 166 1.54 -6.27 -0.17
C ALA A 166 0.98 -6.00 -1.58
N TYR A 167 1.87 -5.73 -2.52
CA TYR A 167 1.53 -5.48 -3.92
C TYR A 167 2.03 -6.65 -4.76
N VAL A 168 1.09 -7.45 -5.27
CA VAL A 168 1.41 -8.66 -6.04
C VAL A 168 1.23 -8.37 -7.52
N MET A 169 2.32 -8.51 -8.29
CA MET A 169 2.27 -8.51 -9.76
C MET A 169 1.86 -9.90 -10.26
N TYR A 170 0.78 -9.98 -11.03
CA TYR A 170 0.23 -11.26 -11.50
C TYR A 170 -0.28 -11.18 -12.95
N TYR A 171 -0.54 -12.35 -13.53
CA TYR A 171 -1.24 -12.54 -14.79
C TYR A 171 -2.01 -13.89 -14.74
N PRO A 172 -3.11 -14.06 -15.50
CA PRO A 172 -3.80 -13.04 -16.30
C PRO A 172 -4.51 -12.00 -15.43
N LYS A 173 -4.63 -10.77 -15.93
CA LYS A 173 -5.35 -9.68 -15.26
C LYS A 173 -6.78 -10.10 -14.89
N MET A 174 -7.16 -9.90 -13.64
CA MET A 174 -8.54 -10.01 -13.15
C MET A 174 -9.15 -8.62 -12.92
N ARG A 175 -10.43 -8.58 -12.53
CA ARG A 175 -11.15 -7.31 -12.29
C ARG A 175 -10.72 -6.65 -10.98
N THR A 176 -10.47 -7.44 -9.94
CA THR A 176 -10.13 -6.97 -8.61
C THR A 176 -8.74 -6.33 -8.59
N THR A 177 -8.68 -5.09 -8.14
CA THR A 177 -7.44 -4.31 -7.98
C THR A 177 -7.02 -4.23 -6.51
N ASN A 178 -8.00 -4.18 -5.59
CA ASN A 178 -7.74 -4.21 -4.16
C ASN A 178 -8.53 -5.33 -3.52
N CYS A 179 -7.87 -6.08 -2.65
CA CYS A 179 -8.46 -7.11 -1.81
C CYS A 179 -7.92 -6.92 -0.40
N LEU A 180 -8.61 -6.06 0.35
CA LEU A 180 -8.20 -5.65 1.69
C LEU A 180 -9.11 -6.32 2.71
N SER A 181 -8.62 -6.52 3.93
CA SER A 181 -9.45 -6.99 5.03
C SER A 181 -9.40 -6.06 6.22
N ALA A 182 -10.47 -6.04 6.97
CA ALA A 182 -10.50 -5.42 8.28
C ALA A 182 -11.22 -6.35 9.26
N ILE A 183 -11.00 -6.13 10.54
CA ILE A 183 -11.74 -6.86 11.55
C ILE A 183 -13.22 -6.46 11.53
N GLY A 184 -14.08 -7.43 11.24
CA GLY A 184 -15.52 -7.36 11.47
C GLY A 184 -15.82 -7.66 12.91
N VAL A 185 -16.15 -6.61 13.66
CA VAL A 185 -16.50 -6.71 15.07
C VAL A 185 -18.01 -6.62 15.22
N VAL A 186 -18.64 -7.65 15.78
CA VAL A 186 -20.05 -7.60 16.27
C VAL A 186 -20.12 -7.13 17.73
N ASP A 187 -18.99 -7.05 18.44
CA ASP A 187 -18.91 -6.68 19.86
C ASP A 187 -18.68 -5.17 20.06
N THR A 188 -19.69 -4.49 20.60
CA THR A 188 -19.67 -3.07 20.96
C THR A 188 -18.58 -2.70 21.97
N LYS A 189 -17.95 -3.66 22.66
CA LYS A 189 -16.84 -3.46 23.60
C LYS A 189 -15.50 -3.13 22.95
N TRP A 190 -15.32 -3.33 21.65
CA TRP A 190 -14.04 -2.99 20.99
C TRP A 190 -13.71 -1.51 21.03
N ARG A 191 -14.75 -0.68 20.96
CA ARG A 191 -14.63 0.77 21.14
C ARG A 191 -14.24 1.11 22.58
N GLU A 192 -14.58 0.28 23.56
CA GLU A 192 -14.15 0.45 24.96
C GLU A 192 -12.69 0.00 25.16
N TYR A 193 -12.23 -1.07 24.50
CA TYR A 193 -10.82 -1.50 24.56
C TYR A 193 -9.85 -0.47 23.94
N SER A 194 -10.27 0.21 22.86
CA SER A 194 -9.48 1.28 22.24
C SER A 194 -9.53 2.60 23.00
N LEU A 195 -10.65 2.90 23.69
CA LEU A 195 -10.85 4.16 24.41
C LEU A 195 -10.45 4.11 25.88
N ASN A 196 -10.42 2.94 26.53
CA ASN A 196 -9.94 2.78 27.90
C ASN A 196 -8.40 2.76 27.95
N THR A 197 -7.83 3.85 27.45
CA THR A 197 -6.41 4.23 27.39
C THR A 197 -5.78 4.46 28.78
N SER A 198 -6.52 4.20 29.86
CA SER A 198 -6.12 4.50 31.23
C SER A 198 -5.08 3.51 31.80
N ASN A 199 -4.92 2.30 31.23
CA ASN A 199 -3.88 1.35 31.64
C ASN A 199 -3.22 0.61 30.47
N LEU A 200 -2.48 1.34 29.63
CA LEU A 200 -1.71 0.75 28.52
C LEU A 200 -0.53 -0.13 28.97
N LEU A 201 -0.12 -0.02 30.25
CA LEU A 201 0.91 -0.87 30.84
C LEU A 201 0.51 -2.34 30.90
N GLN A 202 -0.79 -2.66 30.85
CA GLN A 202 -1.28 -4.04 30.81
C GLN A 202 -0.74 -4.83 29.61
N PHE A 203 -0.43 -4.17 28.50
CA PHE A 203 0.14 -4.82 27.32
C PHE A 203 1.57 -5.31 27.54
N LYS A 204 2.26 -4.90 28.62
CA LYS A 204 3.50 -5.57 29.02
C LYS A 204 3.28 -7.04 29.40
N ASN A 205 2.07 -7.40 29.84
CA ASN A 205 1.68 -8.79 30.03
C ASN A 205 1.40 -9.44 28.66
N GLN A 206 2.22 -10.42 28.31
CA GLN A 206 2.17 -11.12 27.04
C GLN A 206 0.90 -11.95 26.84
N GLU A 207 0.24 -12.42 27.91
CA GLU A 207 -1.04 -13.12 27.80
C GLU A 207 -2.15 -12.17 27.34
N ILE A 208 -2.17 -10.94 27.87
CA ILE A 208 -3.11 -9.90 27.47
C ILE A 208 -2.84 -9.48 26.02
N ALA A 209 -1.57 -9.25 25.68
CA ALA A 209 -1.17 -8.89 24.33
C ALA A 209 -1.54 -9.98 23.31
N LYS A 210 -1.31 -11.26 23.65
CA LYS A 210 -1.66 -12.39 22.79
C LYS A 210 -3.18 -12.56 22.60
N LYS A 211 -3.97 -12.35 23.66
CA LYS A 211 -5.44 -12.33 23.54
C LYS A 211 -5.89 -11.18 22.64
N PHE A 212 -5.30 -10.00 22.79
CA PHE A 212 -5.57 -8.87 21.91
C PHE A 212 -5.20 -9.20 20.45
N GLU A 213 -4.02 -9.78 20.22
CA GLU A 213 -3.55 -10.25 18.91
C GLU A 213 -4.54 -11.22 18.25
N GLN A 214 -4.99 -12.25 18.97
CA GLN A 214 -6.00 -13.19 18.47
C GLN A 214 -7.29 -12.46 18.08
N THR A 215 -7.71 -11.50 18.91
CA THR A 215 -8.96 -10.80 18.66
C THR A 215 -8.85 -9.91 17.42
N VAL A 216 -7.78 -9.11 17.26
CA VAL A 216 -7.61 -8.21 16.08
C VAL A 216 -7.43 -8.99 14.78
N ASN A 217 -6.96 -10.24 14.88
CA ASN A 217 -6.79 -11.15 13.76
C ASN A 217 -8.05 -11.99 13.47
N GLY A 218 -9.19 -11.68 14.07
CA GLY A 218 -10.45 -12.38 13.81
C GLY A 218 -10.53 -13.81 14.36
N LEU A 219 -9.76 -14.13 15.41
CA LEU A 219 -9.72 -15.46 16.05
C LEU A 219 -10.38 -15.49 17.44
N GLY A 220 -11.00 -14.39 17.88
CA GLY A 220 -11.81 -14.34 19.10
C GLY A 220 -13.25 -14.82 18.89
N ASN A 221 -13.95 -15.13 20.00
CA ASN A 221 -15.28 -15.77 20.00
C ASN A 221 -16.39 -15.05 19.18
N ASN A 222 -16.22 -13.76 18.84
CA ASN A 222 -17.16 -12.94 18.05
C ASN A 222 -16.44 -11.98 17.08
N SER A 223 -15.23 -12.33 16.66
CA SER A 223 -14.44 -11.55 15.71
C SER A 223 -14.21 -12.37 14.45
N SER A 224 -14.29 -11.73 13.29
CA SER A 224 -13.92 -12.34 12.01
C SER A 224 -13.20 -11.31 11.15
N LEU A 225 -12.31 -11.75 10.27
CA LEU A 225 -11.76 -10.86 9.25
C LEU A 225 -12.76 -10.78 8.09
N LEU A 226 -13.20 -9.56 7.78
CA LEU A 226 -14.04 -9.27 6.63
C LEU A 226 -13.16 -8.85 5.46
N THR A 227 -13.38 -9.47 4.31
CA THR A 227 -12.67 -9.16 3.07
C THR A 227 -13.51 -8.19 2.22
N TYR A 228 -12.84 -7.19 1.67
CA TYR A 228 -13.40 -6.14 0.82
C TYR A 228 -12.65 -6.09 -0.50
N CYS A 229 -13.39 -6.21 -1.59
CA CYS A 229 -12.83 -6.36 -2.92
C CYS A 229 -13.41 -5.30 -3.83
N SER A 230 -12.53 -4.61 -4.55
CA SER A 230 -12.92 -3.52 -5.44
C SER A 230 -12.19 -3.62 -6.77
N ASP A 231 -12.91 -3.24 -7.83
CA ASP A 231 -12.44 -3.33 -9.22
C ASP A 231 -11.85 -1.99 -9.74
N GLY A 232 -11.58 -1.04 -8.83
CA GLY A 232 -11.01 0.27 -9.14
C GLY A 232 -11.91 1.23 -9.95
N ILE A 233 -13.17 0.87 -10.26
CA ILE A 233 -14.07 1.62 -11.17
C ILE A 233 -15.14 2.49 -10.46
N ASN A 234 -15.37 2.33 -9.15
CA ASN A 234 -16.42 3.09 -8.44
C ASN A 234 -15.86 4.00 -7.33
N VAL A 235 -15.49 5.23 -7.69
CA VAL A 235 -15.45 6.38 -6.77
C VAL A 235 -16.10 7.58 -7.44
N THR A 236 -17.41 7.74 -7.27
CA THR A 236 -18.07 9.02 -7.52
C THR A 236 -17.66 10.00 -6.42
N SER A 237 -16.87 11.00 -6.80
CA SER A 237 -16.45 12.11 -5.95
C SER A 237 -17.65 12.93 -5.48
N LYS A 238 -18.06 12.70 -4.22
CA LYS A 238 -18.97 13.59 -3.48
C LYS A 238 -18.63 13.65 -1.99
N ALA A 239 -17.36 13.57 -1.62
CA ALA A 239 -16.85 14.00 -0.30
C ALA A 239 -15.31 13.87 -0.25
N GLY A 240 -14.58 14.86 -0.78
CA GLY A 240 -13.33 15.39 -0.24
C GLY A 240 -12.20 14.48 0.29
N PHE A 241 -12.08 13.20 -0.07
CA PHE A 241 -10.97 12.34 0.38
C PHE A 241 -10.53 11.39 -0.73
N THR A 242 -9.24 11.44 -1.05
CA THR A 242 -8.60 10.62 -2.10
C THR A 242 -7.63 9.63 -1.45
N PHE A 243 -7.77 8.35 -1.77
CA PHE A 243 -6.75 7.32 -1.60
C PHE A 243 -6.14 7.11 -3.00
N SER A 244 -4.81 7.22 -3.16
CA SER A 244 -4.17 6.99 -4.47
C SER A 244 -2.89 6.19 -4.34
N ILE A 245 -2.95 4.90 -4.69
CA ILE A 245 -2.07 4.32 -5.71
C ILE A 245 -2.94 3.42 -6.61
N HIS A 246 -3.63 3.98 -7.61
CA HIS A 246 -4.30 3.19 -8.64
C HIS A 246 -3.66 3.45 -10.01
N PHE A 247 -2.96 2.45 -10.55
CA PHE A 247 -2.57 2.45 -11.96
C PHE A 247 -3.79 2.04 -12.82
N TYR A 248 -4.47 3.00 -13.45
CA TYR A 248 -5.41 2.72 -14.55
C TYR A 248 -4.88 3.29 -15.87
N ILE A 249 -4.47 2.41 -16.80
CA ILE A 249 -4.28 2.76 -18.21
C ILE A 249 -5.38 2.05 -19.00
N ARG A 250 -6.46 2.78 -19.31
CA ARG A 250 -7.45 2.37 -20.30
C ARG A 250 -7.16 3.14 -21.60
N LEU A 251 -6.55 2.46 -22.57
CA LEU A 251 -6.36 2.99 -23.92
C LEU A 251 -7.64 2.79 -24.74
N HIS A 252 -8.58 3.72 -24.59
CA HIS A 252 -9.38 4.31 -25.68
C HIS A 252 -10.23 5.46 -25.10
N ASP A 253 -9.93 6.66 -25.60
CA ASP A 253 -10.63 7.96 -25.48
C ASP A 253 -10.82 8.56 -24.07
N LEU A 254 -10.00 9.61 -23.81
CA LEU A 254 -9.72 10.35 -22.56
C LEU A 254 -8.91 9.60 -21.49
N ILE A 255 -7.67 10.06 -21.24
CA ILE A 255 -6.84 9.57 -20.13
C ILE A 255 -6.30 10.76 -19.34
N LEU A 256 -6.92 11.01 -18.18
CA LEU A 256 -6.30 11.69 -17.04
C LEU A 256 -5.67 10.60 -16.16
N VAL A 257 -4.37 10.71 -15.86
CA VAL A 257 -3.79 9.98 -14.72
C VAL A 257 -4.16 10.77 -13.48
N GLU A 258 -5.21 10.33 -12.78
CA GLU A 258 -5.60 10.92 -11.49
C GLU A 258 -4.53 10.64 -10.42
N LEU A 259 -4.07 11.72 -9.79
CA LEU A 259 -3.28 11.82 -8.55
C LEU A 259 -2.16 10.78 -8.37
N LEU A 260 -0.96 11.12 -8.83
CA LEU A 260 0.26 10.46 -8.35
C LEU A 260 0.67 11.01 -6.99
N CYS A 261 0.17 10.40 -5.92
CA CYS A 261 0.53 10.79 -4.56
C CYS A 261 1.82 10.12 -4.12
N TRP A 262 2.86 10.92 -3.89
CA TRP A 262 4.13 10.46 -3.30
C TRP A 262 4.13 10.81 -1.82
N GLY A 263 4.39 9.83 -0.95
CA GLY A 263 4.72 10.09 0.45
C GLY A 263 6.17 10.55 0.55
N ILE A 264 6.38 11.77 1.04
CA ILE A 264 7.68 12.41 1.27
C ILE A 264 7.79 12.78 2.75
#